data_AF-A0A5P3MVS1-F1
#
_entry.id   AF-A0A5P3MVS1-F1
#
_cell.length_a   1.000
_cell.length_b   1.000
_cell.length_c   1.000
_cell.angle_alpha   90.00
_cell.angle_beta   90.00
_cell.angle_gamma   90.00
#
_symmetry.space_group_name_H-M   'P 1'
#
loop_
_entity.id
_entity.type
_entity.pdbx_description
1 polymer ?
#
loop_
_entity_poly.entity_id
_entity_poly.type
_entity_poly.pdbx_seq_one_letter_code
_entity_poly.pdbx_strand_id
1 'polypeptide(L)'
;MNALRQYEIYFDRLNCAKSPTLGEAPHKPVLLLAVMEMAAAGRLQNRQIALTPDLAVFFERMWHSYVRTAHKMNLAMPFYHMKAEPFWRIKVRKGFEGEFENKNKMKGLNALAQAVEYAEIDAELWHLLQNPTDRQKLHDFLVLRYFNKSEPITPNVTKQTALSAVTLSERQAANDSDGRILQTA
;
A
#
# COMPACT_ATOMS: atom_id res chain seq x y z
N MET A 1 -0.47 7.56 30.56
CA MET A 1 -1.02 7.61 29.19
C MET A 1 -1.35 6.18 28.79
N ASN A 2 -2.53 5.88 28.23
CA ASN A 2 -2.84 4.51 27.76
C ASN A 2 -2.00 4.20 26.50
N ALA A 3 -1.54 2.95 26.36
CA ALA A 3 -0.74 2.47 25.23
C ALA A 3 -1.28 2.95 23.87
N LEU A 4 -2.59 2.81 23.61
CA LEU A 4 -3.18 3.24 22.33
C LEU A 4 -2.86 4.72 22.02
N ARG A 5 -3.04 5.60 23.00
CA ARG A 5 -2.76 7.04 22.82
C ARG A 5 -1.28 7.32 22.60
N GLN A 6 -0.41 6.54 23.23
CA GLN A 6 1.03 6.63 23.01
C GLN A 6 1.40 6.25 21.56
N TYR A 7 0.76 5.21 21.00
CA TYR A 7 0.99 4.81 19.60
C TYR A 7 0.41 5.78 18.59
N GLU A 8 -0.73 6.43 18.87
CA GLU A 8 -1.19 7.54 18.04
C GLU A 8 -0.13 8.65 17.95
N ILE A 9 0.54 8.98 19.06
CA ILE A 9 1.63 9.98 19.08
C ILE A 9 2.84 9.49 18.29
N TYR A 10 3.24 8.22 18.45
CA TYR A 10 4.34 7.66 17.67
C TYR A 10 4.01 7.64 16.17
N PHE A 11 2.79 7.27 15.81
CA PHE A 11 2.35 7.19 14.43
C PHE A 11 2.15 8.57 13.79
N ASP A 12 1.75 9.59 14.54
CA ASP A 12 1.69 10.97 14.04
C ASP A 12 3.08 11.52 13.63
N ARG A 13 4.10 11.05 14.34
CA ARG A 13 5.48 11.56 14.29
C ARG A 13 6.44 10.63 13.57
N LEU A 14 5.94 9.70 12.75
CA LEU A 14 6.80 8.82 11.96
C LEU A 14 7.82 9.66 11.20
N ASN A 15 9.08 9.22 11.22
CA ASN A 15 10.16 9.91 10.53
C ASN A 15 10.11 9.58 9.03
N CYS A 16 9.12 10.15 8.34
CA CYS A 16 8.90 10.01 6.91
C CYS A 16 9.80 10.95 6.12
N ALA A 17 10.32 10.47 4.99
CA ALA A 17 11.04 11.31 4.05
C ALA A 17 10.10 12.39 3.50
N LYS A 18 10.64 13.56 3.13
CA LYS A 18 9.88 14.66 2.54
C LYS A 18 10.45 15.00 1.18
N SER A 19 9.58 15.12 0.20
CA SER A 19 9.88 15.65 -1.13
C SER A 19 9.32 17.06 -1.24
N PRO A 20 10.06 18.04 -1.80
CA PRO A 20 9.50 19.36 -2.09
C PRO A 20 8.28 19.31 -3.02
N THR A 21 8.22 18.34 -3.92
CA THR A 21 7.17 18.24 -4.95
C THR A 21 6.06 17.24 -4.61
N LEU A 22 6.39 16.18 -3.89
CA LEU A 22 5.44 15.09 -3.58
C LEU A 22 5.01 15.06 -2.10
N GLY A 23 5.48 16.04 -1.31
CA GLY A 23 5.19 16.12 0.11
C GLY A 23 5.81 14.97 0.92
N GLU A 24 5.14 14.63 2.03
CA GLU A 24 5.54 13.58 2.96
C GLU A 24 5.39 12.19 2.32
N ALA A 25 6.40 11.34 2.45
CA ALA A 25 6.46 10.03 1.82
C ALA A 25 5.52 9.03 2.55
N PRO A 26 4.68 8.28 1.83
CA PRO A 26 3.68 7.40 2.42
C PRO A 26 4.23 6.04 2.88
N HIS A 27 5.48 5.71 2.56
CA HIS A 27 6.00 4.33 2.63
C HIS A 27 5.97 3.72 4.03
N LYS A 28 6.33 4.47 5.08
CA LYS A 28 6.29 3.98 6.47
C LYS A 28 4.85 3.74 6.95
N PRO A 29 3.91 4.69 6.78
CA PRO A 29 2.49 4.45 7.04
C PRO A 29 1.94 3.22 6.29
N VAL A 30 2.26 3.05 5.00
CA VAL A 30 1.84 1.86 4.23
C VAL A 30 2.39 0.58 4.84
N LEU A 31 3.64 0.56 5.29
CA LEU A 31 4.23 -0.60 5.96
C LEU A 31 3.47 -0.96 7.25
N LEU A 32 3.11 0.03 8.06
CA LEU A 32 2.35 -0.22 9.29
C LEU A 32 0.94 -0.74 8.99
N LEU A 33 0.26 -0.18 7.98
CA LEU A 33 -1.04 -0.69 7.51
C LEU A 33 -0.93 -2.15 7.04
N ALA A 34 0.13 -2.48 6.31
CA ALA A 34 0.37 -3.85 5.86
C ALA A 34 0.56 -4.82 7.04
N VAL A 35 1.29 -4.41 8.07
CA VAL A 35 1.49 -5.21 9.29
C VAL A 35 0.17 -5.39 10.07
N MET A 36 -0.67 -4.35 10.14
CA MET A 36 -2.02 -4.45 10.73
C MET A 36 -2.88 -5.45 9.96
N GLU A 37 -2.88 -5.39 8.63
CA GLU A 37 -3.63 -6.33 7.79
C GLU A 37 -3.12 -7.77 7.94
N MET A 38 -1.80 -7.96 8.07
CA MET A 38 -1.24 -9.27 8.39
C MET A 38 -1.72 -9.77 9.76
N ALA A 39 -1.79 -8.92 10.78
CA ALA A 39 -2.33 -9.29 12.09
C ALA A 39 -3.82 -9.66 12.00
N ALA A 40 -4.62 -8.87 11.26
CA ALA A 40 -6.03 -9.16 11.02
C ALA A 40 -6.26 -10.50 10.31
N ALA A 41 -5.38 -10.85 9.36
CA ALA A 41 -5.41 -12.11 8.62
C ALA A 41 -4.80 -13.30 9.40
N GLY A 42 -4.37 -13.11 10.65
CA GLY A 42 -3.68 -14.14 11.43
C GLY A 42 -2.34 -14.56 10.84
N ARG A 43 -1.68 -13.71 10.05
CA ARG A 43 -0.35 -13.95 9.46
C ARG A 43 0.78 -13.45 10.36
N LEU A 44 0.49 -12.54 11.28
CA LEU A 44 1.44 -12.10 12.30
C LEU A 44 1.33 -13.01 13.53
N GLN A 45 2.22 -14.01 13.62
CA GLN A 45 2.16 -15.07 14.64
C GLN A 45 2.88 -14.71 15.94
N ASN A 46 3.83 -13.79 15.87
CA ASN A 46 4.61 -13.29 17.00
C ASN A 46 5.05 -11.85 16.70
N ARG A 47 5.89 -11.29 17.58
CA ARG A 47 6.40 -9.92 17.45
C ARG A 47 7.43 -9.74 16.32
N GLN A 48 7.77 -10.78 15.57
CA GLN A 48 8.80 -10.75 14.55
C GLN A 48 8.16 -10.66 13.16
N ILE A 49 8.58 -9.66 12.41
CA ILE A 49 8.14 -9.37 11.05
C ILE A 49 9.33 -9.65 10.13
N ALA A 50 9.28 -10.77 9.41
CA ALA A 50 10.26 -11.08 8.38
C ALA A 50 9.89 -10.46 7.03
N LEU A 51 10.89 -10.22 6.18
CA LEU A 51 10.69 -9.79 4.78
C LEU A 51 10.24 -10.98 3.93
N THR A 52 8.97 -11.35 4.06
CA THR A 52 8.34 -12.47 3.34
C THR A 52 7.62 -12.01 2.08
N PRO A 53 7.34 -12.93 1.13
CA PRO A 53 6.45 -12.65 0.01
C PRO A 53 5.07 -12.16 0.47
N ASP A 54 4.53 -12.72 1.55
CA ASP A 54 3.26 -12.27 2.14
C ASP A 54 3.33 -10.78 2.51
N LEU A 55 4.36 -10.34 3.25
CA LEU A 55 4.51 -8.93 3.61
C LEU A 55 4.55 -8.03 2.35
N ALA A 56 5.21 -8.47 1.28
CA ALA A 56 5.23 -7.73 0.02
C ALA A 56 3.84 -7.60 -0.61
N VAL A 57 3.04 -8.67 -0.60
CA VAL A 57 1.65 -8.66 -1.11
C VAL A 57 0.77 -7.73 -0.28
N PHE A 58 0.84 -7.78 1.05
CA PHE A 58 0.08 -6.88 1.92
C PHE A 58 0.50 -5.42 1.74
N PHE A 59 1.81 -5.16 1.61
CA PHE A 59 2.34 -3.82 1.34
C PHE A 59 1.84 -3.25 0.02
N GLU A 60 1.91 -4.04 -1.06
CA GLU A 60 1.42 -3.65 -2.38
C GLU A 60 -0.09 -3.37 -2.36
N ARG A 61 -0.88 -4.21 -1.69
CA ARG A 61 -2.33 -3.99 -1.54
C ARG A 61 -2.63 -2.66 -0.83
N MET A 62 -1.95 -2.38 0.28
CA MET A 62 -2.13 -1.13 1.02
C MET A 62 -1.65 0.08 0.22
N TRP A 63 -0.55 -0.07 -0.53
CA TRP A 63 -0.05 0.96 -1.42
C TRP A 63 -1.10 1.39 -2.44
N HIS A 64 -1.67 0.43 -3.18
CA HIS A 64 -2.71 0.73 -4.18
C HIS A 64 -4.00 1.25 -3.56
N SER A 65 -4.34 0.81 -2.35
CA SER A 65 -5.53 1.26 -1.63
C SER A 65 -5.46 2.75 -1.27
N TYR A 66 -4.29 3.25 -0.86
CA TYR A 66 -4.19 4.58 -0.23
C TYR A 66 -3.29 5.60 -0.93
N VAL A 67 -2.26 5.18 -1.64
CA VAL A 67 -1.32 6.12 -2.26
C VAL A 67 -1.90 6.66 -3.58
N ARG A 68 -2.00 7.99 -3.69
CA ARG A 68 -2.46 8.69 -4.91
C ARG A 68 -1.39 9.58 -5.55
N THR A 69 -0.38 9.93 -4.78
CA THR A 69 0.81 10.70 -5.22
C THR A 69 1.69 9.91 -6.19
N ALA A 70 2.55 10.61 -6.93
CA ALA A 70 3.54 10.00 -7.83
C ALA A 70 4.77 9.38 -7.14
N HIS A 71 4.71 9.13 -5.82
CA HIS A 71 5.77 8.39 -5.12
C HIS A 71 5.95 6.99 -5.75
N LYS A 72 7.18 6.49 -5.82
CA LYS A 72 7.46 5.14 -6.34
C LYS A 72 7.36 4.12 -5.21
N MET A 73 6.63 3.04 -5.45
CA MET A 73 6.49 1.95 -4.48
C MET A 73 7.87 1.32 -4.18
N ASN A 74 8.19 1.16 -2.90
CA ASN A 74 9.41 0.50 -2.43
C ASN A 74 9.20 0.02 -0.99
N LEU A 75 9.27 -1.29 -0.75
CA LEU A 75 9.15 -1.89 0.59
C LEU A 75 10.47 -1.88 1.37
N ALA A 76 11.61 -2.01 0.69
CA ALA A 76 12.91 -2.12 1.35
C ALA A 76 13.23 -0.88 2.20
N MET A 77 13.02 0.31 1.63
CA MET A 77 13.36 1.56 2.28
C MET A 77 12.54 1.86 3.55
N PRO A 78 11.20 1.77 3.57
CA PRO A 78 10.46 1.94 4.81
C PRO A 78 10.88 0.89 5.84
N PHE A 79 11.03 -0.39 5.46
CA PHE A 79 11.45 -1.44 6.40
C PHE A 79 12.79 -1.12 7.05
N TYR A 80 13.80 -0.75 6.26
CA TYR A 80 15.12 -0.36 6.76
C TYR A 80 15.07 0.86 7.69
N HIS A 81 14.28 1.88 7.33
CA HIS A 81 14.21 3.14 8.08
C HIS A 81 13.29 3.12 9.29
N MET A 82 12.51 2.05 9.50
CA MET A 82 11.73 1.87 10.73
C MET A 82 12.63 1.73 11.97
N LYS A 83 13.94 1.43 11.83
CA LYS A 83 14.88 1.41 12.97
C LYS A 83 15.01 2.75 13.73
N ALA A 84 14.50 3.84 13.16
CA ALA A 84 14.45 5.15 13.81
C ALA A 84 13.19 5.32 14.69
N GLU A 85 12.21 4.42 14.59
CA GLU A 85 10.98 4.47 15.37
C GLU A 85 11.16 3.71 16.69
N PRO A 86 10.59 4.19 17.82
CA PRO A 86 10.90 3.65 19.15
C PRO A 86 10.38 2.23 19.38
N PHE A 87 9.41 1.78 18.57
CA PHE A 87 8.71 0.51 18.70
C PHE A 87 9.21 -0.58 17.73
N TRP A 88 10.27 -0.31 16.96
CA TRP A 88 10.74 -1.19 15.88
C TRP A 88 12.25 -1.42 15.93
N ARG A 89 12.66 -2.68 16.09
CA ARG A 89 14.07 -3.07 16.20
C ARG A 89 14.43 -4.07 15.11
N ILE A 90 15.51 -3.83 14.37
CA ILE A 90 15.93 -4.74 13.29
C ILE A 90 16.93 -5.75 13.84
N LYS A 91 16.65 -7.04 13.64
CA LYS A 91 17.60 -8.13 13.82
C LYS A 91 18.33 -8.38 12.51
N VAL A 92 19.59 -7.98 12.46
CA VAL A 92 20.49 -8.25 11.33
C VAL A 92 21.02 -9.68 11.44
N ARG A 93 21.14 -10.39 10.31
CA ARG A 93 21.78 -11.69 10.25
C ARG A 93 23.26 -11.56 10.57
N LYS A 94 23.79 -12.53 11.30
CA LYS A 94 25.21 -12.60 11.64
C LYS A 94 26.07 -12.55 10.37
N GLY A 95 27.04 -11.64 10.32
CA GLY A 95 27.96 -11.45 9.20
C GLY A 95 27.52 -10.37 8.20
N PHE A 96 26.32 -9.80 8.34
CA PHE A 96 25.81 -8.74 7.47
C PHE A 96 25.82 -7.35 8.13
N GLU A 97 26.29 -7.22 9.37
CA GLU A 97 26.23 -5.98 10.16
C GLU A 97 26.90 -4.81 9.43
N GLY A 98 28.10 -5.02 8.87
CA GLY A 98 28.81 -3.98 8.11
C GLY A 98 28.10 -3.57 6.82
N GLU A 99 27.44 -4.50 6.15
CA GLU A 99 26.66 -4.20 4.93
C GLU A 99 25.37 -3.47 5.24
N PHE A 100 24.70 -3.88 6.32
CA PHE A 100 23.45 -3.31 6.79
C PHE A 100 23.60 -1.83 7.15
N GLU A 101 24.73 -1.42 7.73
CA GLU A 101 24.97 0.00 8.01
C GLU A 101 25.11 0.85 6.74
N ASN A 102 25.46 0.24 5.60
CA ASN A 102 25.47 0.94 4.33
C ASN A 102 24.06 1.01 3.71
N LYS A 103 23.34 2.11 4.00
CA LYS A 103 22.03 2.42 3.41
C LYS A 103 21.97 2.21 1.88
N ASN A 104 23.04 2.51 1.12
CA ASN A 104 23.03 2.36 -0.32
C ASN A 104 22.94 0.90 -0.77
N LYS A 105 23.48 -0.05 0.02
CA LYS A 105 23.34 -1.49 -0.22
C LYS A 105 21.94 -2.01 0.11
N MET A 106 21.21 -1.32 0.99
CA MET A 106 19.90 -1.76 1.52
C MET A 106 18.69 -1.22 0.73
N LYS A 107 18.90 -0.56 -0.42
CA LYS A 107 17.82 0.00 -1.24
C LYS A 107 16.96 -1.04 -1.96
N GLY A 108 17.54 -2.22 -2.21
CA GLY A 108 16.88 -3.33 -2.89
C GLY A 108 16.30 -4.32 -1.89
N LEU A 109 15.10 -4.83 -2.19
CA LEU A 109 14.41 -5.78 -1.31
C LEU A 109 15.21 -7.07 -1.12
N ASN A 110 15.82 -7.61 -2.18
CA ASN A 110 16.62 -8.83 -2.10
C ASN A 110 17.86 -8.66 -1.19
N ALA A 111 18.59 -7.56 -1.35
CA ALA A 111 19.76 -7.27 -0.53
C ALA A 111 19.38 -7.09 0.95
N LEU A 112 18.29 -6.36 1.21
CA LEU A 112 17.78 -6.19 2.56
C LEU A 112 17.30 -7.51 3.19
N ALA A 113 16.58 -8.34 2.44
CA ALA A 113 16.09 -9.64 2.91
C ALA A 113 17.22 -10.64 3.21
N GLN A 114 18.35 -10.53 2.50
CA GLN A 114 19.55 -11.29 2.82
C GLN A 114 20.19 -10.80 4.13
N ALA A 115 20.31 -9.48 4.31
CA ALA A 115 20.95 -8.91 5.50
C ALA A 115 20.10 -9.00 6.78
N VAL A 116 18.77 -9.02 6.66
CA VAL A 116 17.85 -8.96 7.81
C VAL A 116 17.25 -10.34 8.10
N GLU A 117 17.25 -10.71 9.39
CA GLU A 117 16.56 -11.89 9.88
C GLU A 117 15.07 -11.60 10.08
N TYR A 118 14.76 -10.54 10.82
CA TYR A 118 13.42 -9.98 11.03
C TYR A 118 13.51 -8.57 11.63
N ALA A 119 12.39 -7.88 11.67
CA ALA A 119 12.17 -6.78 12.60
C ALA A 119 11.34 -7.26 13.79
N GLU A 120 11.67 -6.85 15.00
CA GLU A 120 10.85 -7.08 16.19
C GLU A 120 10.11 -5.78 16.55
N ILE A 121 8.78 -5.88 16.64
CA ILE A 121 7.95 -4.87 17.28
C ILE A 121 7.95 -5.08 18.79
N ASP A 122 7.81 -4.01 19.56
CA ASP A 122 7.71 -4.15 21.01
C ASP A 122 6.42 -4.87 21.46
N ALA A 123 6.35 -5.17 22.76
CA ALA A 123 5.22 -5.88 23.33
C ALA A 123 3.91 -5.06 23.28
N GLU A 124 3.96 -3.75 23.50
CA GLU A 124 2.73 -2.95 23.55
C GLU A 124 2.07 -2.85 22.17
N LEU A 125 2.85 -2.58 21.13
CA LEU A 125 2.34 -2.56 19.76
C LEU A 125 1.76 -3.93 19.39
N TRP A 126 2.46 -5.01 19.73
CA TRP A 126 1.95 -6.37 19.49
C TRP A 126 0.57 -6.58 20.11
N HIS A 127 0.37 -6.25 21.39
CA HIS A 127 -0.94 -6.41 22.03
C HIS A 127 -2.03 -5.58 21.37
N LEU A 128 -1.73 -4.33 20.98
CA LEU A 128 -2.67 -3.47 20.26
C LEU A 128 -3.04 -4.04 18.89
N LEU A 129 -2.06 -4.61 18.18
CA LEU A 129 -2.30 -5.23 16.87
C LEU A 129 -3.11 -6.52 16.96
N GLN A 130 -3.01 -7.28 18.06
CA GLN A 130 -3.83 -8.49 18.24
C GLN A 130 -5.29 -8.15 18.60
N ASN A 131 -5.54 -7.02 19.26
CA ASN A 131 -6.90 -6.55 19.57
C ASN A 131 -7.57 -5.93 18.32
N PRO A 132 -8.70 -6.47 17.81
CA PRO A 132 -9.34 -5.94 16.60
C PRO A 132 -9.78 -4.48 16.71
N THR A 133 -10.28 -4.06 17.87
CA THR A 133 -10.76 -2.70 18.09
C THR A 133 -9.62 -1.69 18.11
N ASP A 134 -8.53 -1.99 18.82
CA ASP A 134 -7.39 -1.07 18.90
C ASP A 134 -6.61 -1.03 17.60
N ARG A 135 -6.44 -2.17 16.92
CA ARG A 135 -5.90 -2.24 15.57
C ARG A 135 -6.70 -1.38 14.60
N GLN A 136 -8.05 -1.43 14.64
CA GLN A 136 -8.89 -0.60 13.79
C GLN A 136 -8.69 0.89 14.07
N LYS A 137 -8.62 1.31 15.34
CA LYS A 137 -8.36 2.71 15.70
C LYS A 137 -7.02 3.20 15.18
N LEU A 138 -5.96 2.40 15.32
CA LEU A 138 -4.63 2.74 14.80
C LEU A 138 -4.60 2.79 13.27
N HIS A 139 -5.31 1.88 12.61
CA HIS A 139 -5.50 1.89 11.16
C HIS A 139 -6.16 3.21 10.71
N ASP A 140 -7.32 3.53 11.29
CA ASP A 140 -8.09 4.72 10.92
C ASP A 140 -7.31 6.00 11.20
N PHE A 141 -6.54 6.02 12.29
CA PHE A 141 -5.63 7.11 12.60
C PHE A 141 -4.58 7.33 11.50
N LEU A 142 -3.89 6.27 11.05
CA LEU A 142 -2.90 6.36 9.97
C LEU A 142 -3.54 6.83 8.66
N VAL A 143 -4.72 6.28 8.32
CA VAL A 143 -5.48 6.70 7.13
C VAL A 143 -5.82 8.18 7.18
N LEU A 144 -6.41 8.63 8.28
CA LEU A 144 -6.78 10.03 8.47
C LEU A 144 -5.57 10.96 8.38
N ARG A 145 -4.45 10.61 9.02
CA ARG A 145 -3.26 11.46 9.12
C ARG A 145 -2.45 11.54 7.83
N TYR A 146 -2.30 10.43 7.11
CA TYR A 146 -1.38 10.35 5.98
C TYR A 146 -2.06 10.30 4.62
N PHE A 147 -3.32 9.88 4.55
CA PHE A 147 -3.98 9.55 3.28
C PHE A 147 -5.31 10.28 3.05
N ASN A 148 -5.92 10.87 4.08
CA ASN A 148 -7.16 11.65 3.95
C ASN A 148 -6.94 13.10 3.48
N LYS A 149 -5.90 13.33 2.67
CA LYS A 149 -5.73 14.60 1.98
C LYS A 149 -6.52 14.50 0.69
N SER A 150 -7.58 15.29 0.58
CA SER A 150 -8.26 15.56 -0.70
C SER A 150 -7.27 16.23 -1.64
N GLU A 151 -6.48 15.43 -2.36
CA GLU A 151 -5.68 15.94 -3.47
C GLU A 151 -6.63 16.27 -4.64
N PRO A 152 -6.47 17.42 -5.30
CA PRO A 152 -7.25 17.77 -6.47
C PRO A 152 -7.02 16.70 -7.55
N ILE A 153 -8.12 16.29 -8.19
CA ILE A 153 -8.12 15.33 -9.28
C ILE A 153 -7.23 15.87 -10.40
N THR A 154 -6.01 15.38 -10.54
CA THR A 154 -5.33 15.42 -11.84
C THR A 154 -5.78 14.17 -12.61
N PRO A 155 -6.56 14.30 -13.70
CA PRO A 155 -7.02 13.15 -14.45
C PRO A 155 -5.81 12.47 -15.10
N ASN A 156 -5.40 11.34 -14.53
CA ASN A 156 -4.50 10.43 -15.22
C ASN A 156 -5.32 9.67 -16.27
N VAL A 157 -5.39 10.20 -17.49
CA VAL A 157 -5.93 9.47 -18.65
C VAL A 157 -4.95 8.35 -18.97
N THR A 158 -5.10 7.22 -18.28
CA THR A 158 -4.49 5.97 -18.73
C THR A 158 -5.47 5.33 -19.71
N LYS A 159 -5.10 5.36 -20.99
CA LYS A 159 -5.73 4.55 -22.03
C LYS A 159 -5.67 3.09 -21.60
N GLN A 160 -6.82 2.50 -21.27
CA GLN A 160 -6.99 1.07 -21.36
C GLN A 160 -8.14 0.77 -22.32
N THR A 161 -7.71 0.22 -23.45
CA THR A 161 -8.46 -0.24 -24.60
C THR A 161 -9.50 -1.30 -24.22
N ALA A 162 -10.73 -1.05 -24.70
CA ALA A 162 -11.82 -1.94 -25.09
C ALA A 162 -11.97 -3.33 -24.42
N LEU A 163 -13.17 -3.59 -23.90
CA LEU A 163 -14.06 -4.64 -24.43
C LEU A 163 -15.47 -4.57 -23.82
N SER A 164 -16.46 -4.71 -24.71
CA SER A 164 -17.89 -5.00 -24.50
C SER A 164 -18.77 -3.96 -23.81
N ALA A 165 -19.65 -3.29 -24.59
CA ALA A 165 -21.10 -3.56 -24.55
C ALA A 165 -21.89 -2.72 -25.58
N VAL A 166 -22.98 -3.31 -26.08
CA VAL A 166 -24.16 -2.69 -26.75
C VAL A 166 -23.93 -2.27 -28.22
N THR A 167 -24.62 -2.84 -29.20
CA THR A 167 -25.97 -2.38 -29.56
C THR A 167 -26.79 -3.47 -30.25
N LEU A 168 -27.85 -3.89 -29.57
CA LEU A 168 -29.07 -4.41 -30.19
C LEU A 168 -30.11 -3.28 -30.17
N SER A 169 -30.88 -3.20 -31.24
CA SER A 169 -32.17 -2.52 -31.37
C SER A 169 -32.15 -1.02 -31.69
N GLU A 170 -32.21 -0.72 -32.98
CA GLU A 170 -33.28 0.14 -33.49
C GLU A 170 -34.03 -0.61 -34.60
N ARG A 171 -35.34 -0.77 -34.39
CA ARG A 171 -36.33 -1.30 -35.32
C ARG A 171 -37.13 -0.12 -35.91
N GLN A 172 -37.71 -0.41 -37.08
CA GLN A 172 -38.99 0.11 -37.63
C GLN A 172 -38.95 1.47 -38.37
N ALA A 173 -39.67 1.69 -39.49
CA ALA A 173 -40.66 0.88 -40.22
C ALA A 173 -40.96 1.48 -41.62
N ALA A 174 -41.63 0.66 -42.45
CA ALA A 174 -42.61 1.01 -43.49
C ALA A 174 -42.07 1.68 -44.78
N ASN A 175 -42.57 1.42 -45.99
CA ASN A 175 -43.85 0.83 -46.40
C ASN A 175 -43.78 0.19 -47.79
N ASP A 176 -44.80 -0.60 -48.06
CA ASP A 176 -45.06 -1.45 -49.20
C ASP A 176 -45.18 -0.76 -50.58
N SER A 177 -44.88 -1.59 -51.60
CA SER A 177 -45.58 -1.73 -52.89
C SER A 177 -45.82 -0.51 -53.79
N ASP A 178 -45.25 -0.55 -55.00
CA ASP A 178 -46.09 -0.58 -56.21
C ASP A 178 -45.32 -1.18 -57.41
N GLY A 179 -46.01 -1.97 -58.22
CA GLY A 179 -45.44 -2.67 -59.37
C GLY A 179 -45.56 -1.87 -60.67
N ARG A 180 -44.64 -2.09 -61.62
CA ARG A 180 -44.99 -2.23 -63.04
C ARG A 180 -43.82 -2.71 -63.89
N ILE A 181 -44.15 -3.73 -64.68
CA ILE A 181 -43.47 -4.26 -65.86
C ILE A 181 -43.37 -3.16 -66.93
N LEU A 182 -42.24 -3.06 -67.64
CA LEU A 182 -42.19 -2.90 -69.11
C LEU A 182 -40.87 -3.42 -69.69
N GLN A 183 -41.00 -3.88 -70.92
CA GLN A 183 -40.18 -4.77 -71.74
C GLN A 183 -39.48 -3.95 -72.85
N THR A 184 -38.57 -4.60 -73.61
CA THR A 184 -37.92 -4.18 -74.89
C THR A 184 -36.78 -3.16 -74.78
N ALA A 185 -35.64 -3.27 -75.47
CA ALA A 185 -35.26 -3.99 -76.69
C ALA A 185 -33.82 -4.51 -76.63
#